data_AF-A0A256YRZ7-F1
#
_entry.id   AF-A0A256YRZ7-F1
#
_cell.length_a   1.000
_cell.length_b   1.000
_cell.length_c   1.000
_cell.angle_alpha   90.00
_cell.angle_beta   90.00
_cell.angle_gamma   90.00
#
_symmetry.space_group_name_H-M   'P 1'
#
loop_
_entity.id
_entity.type
_entity.pdbx_description
1 polymer ?
#
loop_
_entity_poly.entity_id
_entity_poly.type
_entity_poly.pdbx_seq_one_letter_code
_entity_poly.pdbx_strand_id
1 'polypeptide(L)' 'MEKKKKENFVEISEFQAEEFPNLEEIVEEVIRENPKLILEYRSGIRSSLTKLISKVMERTKGKGDPKKIKDIIIEKL' A
#
# COMPACT_ATOMS: atom_id res chain seq x y z
N MET A 1 1.63 -44.58 -27.03
CA MET A 1 2.19 -43.93 -25.82
C MET A 1 1.63 -42.53 -25.77
N GLU A 2 0.49 -42.37 -25.11
CA GLU A 2 -0.30 -41.15 -25.15
C GLU A 2 -0.31 -40.46 -23.79
N LYS A 3 -0.29 -39.13 -23.87
CA LYS A 3 -0.93 -38.15 -22.98
C LYS A 3 -0.15 -37.63 -21.76
N LYS A 4 0.27 -36.37 -21.97
CA LYS A 4 -0.06 -35.17 -21.18
C LYS A 4 0.42 -35.13 -19.72
N LYS A 5 1.53 -34.38 -19.53
CA LYS A 5 2.02 -33.94 -18.24
C LYS A 5 1.27 -32.67 -17.80
N LYS A 6 0.25 -32.92 -16.96
CA LYS A 6 -0.21 -32.16 -15.78
C LYS A 6 0.06 -30.65 -15.76
N GLU A 7 -1.02 -29.93 -16.06
CA GLU A 7 -1.65 -28.87 -15.26
C GLU A 7 -0.89 -28.41 -14.00
N ASN A 8 -0.68 -27.09 -13.92
CA ASN A 8 -0.98 -26.30 -12.73
C ASN A 8 -1.45 -24.92 -13.24
N PHE A 9 -2.76 -24.84 -13.46
CA PHE A 9 -3.50 -23.60 -13.59
C PHE A 9 -3.38 -22.90 -12.23
N VAL A 10 -2.72 -21.75 -12.18
CA VAL A 10 -2.92 -20.85 -11.04
C VAL A 10 -4.27 -20.22 -11.27
N GLU A 11 -5.28 -20.82 -10.67
CA GLU A 11 -6.60 -20.27 -10.50
C GLU A 11 -6.46 -18.98 -9.70
N ILE A 12 -6.39 -17.85 -10.41
CA ILE A 12 -6.49 -16.54 -9.79
C ILE A 12 -7.97 -16.39 -9.45
N SER A 13 -8.31 -16.83 -8.25
CA SER A 13 -9.64 -16.70 -7.67
C SER A 13 -10.10 -15.25 -7.80
N GLU A 14 -11.23 -15.05 -8.50
CA GLU A 14 -11.97 -13.80 -8.53
C GLU A 14 -12.22 -13.31 -7.10
N PHE A 15 -11.48 -12.30 -6.67
CA PHE A 15 -11.82 -11.55 -5.47
C PHE A 15 -12.74 -10.41 -5.87
N GLN A 16 -14.02 -10.73 -6.01
CA GLN A 16 -15.08 -9.74 -5.94
C GLN A 16 -15.26 -9.31 -4.48
N ALA A 17 -14.68 -8.16 -4.14
CA ALA A 17 -15.24 -7.27 -3.15
C ALA A 17 -14.75 -5.85 -3.50
N GLU A 18 -15.65 -5.01 -4.01
CA GLU A 18 -15.46 -3.55 -3.98
C GLU A 18 -15.60 -3.06 -2.52
N GLU A 19 -14.85 -3.66 -1.61
CA GLU A 19 -14.62 -3.08 -0.30
C GLU A 19 -13.57 -2.00 -0.51
N PHE A 20 -13.84 -0.79 -0.02
CA PHE A 20 -12.83 0.26 0.00
C PHE A 20 -11.51 -0.34 0.52
N PRO A 21 -10.38 -0.16 -0.17
CA PRO A 21 -9.12 -0.73 0.28
C PRO A 21 -8.89 -0.30 1.73
N ASN A 22 -8.54 -1.26 2.60
CA ASN A 22 -8.29 -0.95 4.00
C ASN A 22 -7.22 0.16 4.05
N LEU A 23 -7.39 1.14 4.95
CA LEU A 23 -6.43 2.22 5.15
C LEU A 23 -4.98 1.70 5.26
N GLU A 24 -4.79 0.56 5.92
CA GLU A 24 -3.48 -0.10 6.04
C GLU A 24 -2.90 -0.56 4.70
N GLU A 25 -3.72 -1.12 3.82
CA GLU A 25 -3.31 -1.55 2.47
C GLU A 25 -2.93 -0.35 1.60
N ILE A 26 -3.74 0.72 1.67
CA ILE A 26 -3.43 1.97 0.96
C ILE A 26 -2.09 2.54 1.45
N VAL A 27 -1.84 2.51 2.76
CA VAL A 27 -0.56 2.96 3.32
C VAL A 27 0.60 2.10 2.80
N GLU A 28 0.44 0.77 2.77
CA GLU A 28 1.46 -0.13 2.23
C GLU A 28 1.76 0.10 0.76
N GLU A 29 0.73 0.28 -0.07
CA GLU A 29 0.89 0.64 -1.48
C GLU A 29 1.64 1.96 -1.62
N VAL A 30 1.23 2.99 -0.87
CA VAL A 30 1.90 4.30 -0.92
C VAL A 30 3.37 4.20 -0.48
N ILE A 31 3.69 3.42 0.56
CA ILE A 31 5.08 3.20 0.98
C ILE A 31 5.88 2.50 -0.15
N ARG A 32 5.32 1.44 -0.73
CA ARG A 32 5.95 0.63 -1.78
C ARG A 32 6.19 1.42 -3.07
N GLU A 33 5.24 2.29 -3.44
CA GLU A 33 5.34 3.15 -4.63
C GLU A 33 6.27 4.36 -4.43
N ASN A 34 6.65 4.69 -3.19
CA ASN A 34 7.41 5.91 -2.87
C ASN A 34 8.71 5.63 -2.08
N PRO A 35 9.58 4.71 -2.53
CA PRO A 35 10.79 4.33 -1.80
C PRO A 35 11.73 5.51 -1.51
N LYS A 36 11.75 6.52 -2.39
CA LYS A 36 12.53 7.74 -2.18
C LYS A 36 12.09 8.51 -0.93
N LEU A 37 10.78 8.62 -0.68
CA LEU A 37 10.25 9.33 0.49
C LEU A 37 10.60 8.59 1.79
N ILE A 38 10.67 7.25 1.73
CA ILE A 38 11.11 6.40 2.85
C ILE A 38 12.57 6.67 3.20
N LEU A 39 13.46 6.69 2.19
CA LEU A 39 14.88 6.99 2.39
C LEU A 39 15.10 8.40 2.92
N GLU A 40 14.41 9.40 2.37
CA GLU A 40 14.48 10.78 2.83
C GLU A 40 14.04 10.91 4.30
N TYR A 41 12.92 10.27 4.67
CA TYR A 41 12.45 10.27 6.05
C TYR A 41 13.46 9.61 7.01
N ARG A 42 14.01 8.46 6.63
CA ARG A 42 15.07 7.76 7.39
C ARG A 42 16.36 8.58 7.49
N SER A 43 16.61 9.45 6.52
CA SER A 43 17.74 10.41 6.53
C SER A 43 17.45 11.67 7.37
N GLY A 44 16.27 11.76 8.01
CA GLY A 44 15.88 12.85 8.90
C GLY A 44 15.00 13.92 8.27
N ILE A 45 14.62 13.80 6.99
CA ILE A 45 13.79 14.77 6.30
C ILE A 45 12.32 14.56 6.70
N ARG A 46 11.87 15.33 7.69
CA ARG A 46 10.51 15.20 8.27
C ARG A 46 9.40 15.55 7.28
N SER A 47 9.66 16.40 6.29
CA SER A 47 8.66 16.75 5.26
C SER A 47 8.26 15.56 4.38
N SER A 48 9.10 14.53 4.28
CA SER A 48 8.79 13.30 3.52
C SER A 48 7.67 12.48 4.17
N LEU A 49 7.56 12.51 5.51
CA LEU A 49 6.40 11.94 6.22
C LEU A 49 5.10 12.67 5.87
N THR A 50 5.12 14.01 5.86
CA THR A 50 3.95 14.81 5.46
C THR A 50 3.52 14.50 4.03
N LYS A 51 4.47 14.32 3.10
CA LYS A 51 4.18 13.92 1.72
C LYS A 51 3.56 12.53 1.62
N LEU A 52 4.03 11.56 2.41
CA LEU A 52 3.44 10.21 2.47
C LEU A 52 2.00 10.29 2.98
N ILE A 53 1.74 11.05 4.05
CA ILE A 53 0.39 11.28 4.56
C ILE A 53 -0.51 11.89 3.48
N SER A 54 -0.04 12.93 2.77
CA SER A 54 -0.80 13.56 1.68
C SER A 54 -1.14 12.58 0.56
N LYS A 55 -0.23 11.68 0.19
CA LYS A 55 -0.48 10.65 -0.83
C LYS A 55 -1.53 9.63 -0.40
N VAL A 56 -1.51 9.20 0.86
CA VAL A 56 -2.56 8.32 1.41
C VAL A 56 -3.91 9.05 1.48
N MET A 57 -3.91 10.32 1.87
CA MET A 57 -5.10 11.17 1.88
C MET A 57 -5.72 11.32 0.47
N GLU A 58 -4.89 11.46 -0.57
CA GLU A 58 -5.34 11.51 -1.97
C GLU A 58 -5.98 10.18 -2.40
N ARG A 59 -5.33 9.04 -2.10
CA ARG A 59 -5.85 7.70 -2.43
C ARG A 59 -7.16 7.38 -1.71
N THR A 60 -7.32 7.83 -0.47
CA THR A 60 -8.57 7.71 0.30
C THR A 60 -9.64 8.73 -0.11
N LYS A 61 -9.37 9.60 -1.09
CA LYS A 61 -10.25 10.71 -1.51
C LYS A 61 -10.68 11.60 -0.34
N GLY A 62 -9.77 11.84 0.60
CA GLY A 62 -10.05 12.67 1.78
C GLY A 62 -10.75 11.95 2.93
N LYS A 63 -11.05 10.65 2.81
CA LYS A 63 -11.83 9.90 3.82
C LYS A 63 -11.01 9.33 5.00
N GLY A 64 -9.68 9.46 4.98
CA GLY A 64 -8.81 9.02 6.06
C GLY A 64 -8.55 10.08 7.13
N ASP A 65 -8.25 9.65 8.37
CA ASP A 65 -7.73 10.54 9.42
C ASP A 65 -6.21 10.72 9.25
N PRO A 66 -5.70 11.93 9.03
CA PRO A 66 -4.27 12.20 8.89
C PRO A 66 -3.43 11.74 10.09
N LYS A 67 -3.98 11.77 11.31
CA LYS A 67 -3.28 11.29 12.51
C LYS A 67 -3.13 9.78 12.46
N LYS A 68 -4.23 9.07 12.22
CA LYS A 68 -4.22 7.60 12.08
C LYS A 68 -3.29 7.15 10.94
N ILE A 69 -3.34 7.83 9.79
CA ILE A 69 -2.44 7.57 8.66
C ILE A 69 -0.97 7.73 9.07
N LYS A 70 -0.65 8.83 9.77
CA LYS A 70 0.71 9.07 10.26
C LYS A 70 1.17 7.94 11.18
N ASP A 71 0.33 7.52 12.12
CA ASP A 71 0.68 6.46 13.08
C ASP A 71 0.95 5.14 12.34
N ILE A 72 0.07 4.74 11.40
CA ILE A 72 0.28 3.53 10.58
C ILE A 72 1.57 3.63 9.75
N ILE A 73 1.86 4.80 9.16
CA ILE A 73 3.10 4.99 8.41
C ILE A 73 4.32 4.82 9.33
N ILE A 74 4.30 5.39 10.54
CA ILE A 74 5.40 5.28 11.50
C ILE A 74 5.57 3.83 11.97
N GLU A 75 4.48 3.10 12.23
CA GLU A 75 4.53 1.68 12.62
C GLU A 75 5.12 0.77 11.54
N LYS A 76 4.97 1.12 10.26
CA LYS A 76 5.47 0.35 9.12
C LYS A 76 6.88 0.72 8.65
N LEU A 77 7.47 1.79 9.20
CA LEU A 77 8.77 2.34 8.80
C LEU A 77 9.94 1.84 9.66
#